data_AF-A0A4Y6V4I0-F1
#
_entry.id   AF-A0A4Y6V4I0-F1
#
_cell.length_a   1.000
_cell.length_b   1.000
_cell.length_c   1.000
_cell.angle_alpha   90.00
_cell.angle_beta   90.00
_cell.angle_gamma   90.00
#
_symmetry.space_group_name_H-M   'P 1'
#
loop_
_entity.id
_entity.type
_entity.pdbx_description
1 polymer ?
#
loop_
_entity_poly.entity_id
_entity_poly.type
_entity_poly.pdbx_seq_one_letter_code
_entity_poly.pdbx_strand_id
1 'polypeptide(L)' 'MAKKKQPAPHRSGLQPGDTVVMHNCYEAPKHDGRIWTVRSEPWDLCGTEVVLLEGYSGGFSTEKLARARV' A
#
# COMPACT_ATOMS: atom_id res chain seq x y z
N MET A 1 -21.47 -13.71 13.77
CA MET A 1 -20.32 -13.92 12.86
C MET A 1 -20.45 -12.91 11.72
N ALA A 2 -19.86 -11.73 11.84
CA ALA A 2 -20.00 -10.67 10.84
C ALA A 2 -19.16 -11.03 9.61
N LYS A 3 -19.82 -11.43 8.52
CA LYS A 3 -19.21 -11.49 7.19
C LYS A 3 -18.79 -10.06 6.85
N LYS A 4 -17.49 -9.75 6.95
CA LYS A 4 -16.94 -8.49 6.45
C LYS A 4 -17.26 -8.43 4.97
N LYS A 5 -18.26 -7.62 4.59
CA LYS A 5 -18.50 -7.27 3.19
C LYS A 5 -17.19 -6.66 2.71
N GLN A 6 -16.49 -7.36 1.82
CA GLN A 6 -15.36 -6.78 1.10
C GLN A 6 -15.89 -5.48 0.48
N PRO A 7 -15.37 -4.30 0.85
CA PRO A 7 -15.72 -3.07 0.17
C PRO A 7 -15.32 -3.20 -1.31
N ALA A 8 -15.94 -2.41 -2.18
CA ALA A 8 -15.69 -2.40 -3.62
C ALA A 8 -14.19 -2.49 -3.93
N PRO A 9 -13.77 -3.13 -5.05
CA PRO A 9 -12.36 -3.34 -5.34
C PRO A 9 -11.61 -2.00 -5.26
N HIS A 10 -10.69 -1.92 -4.31
CA HIS A 10 -9.74 -0.82 -4.17
C HIS A 10 -9.03 -0.60 -5.51
N ARG A 11 -8.82 0.66 -5.89
CA ARG A 11 -8.29 1.01 -7.23
C ARG A 11 -6.94 0.35 -7.50
N SER A 12 -6.11 0.21 -6.48
CA SER A 12 -4.79 -0.43 -6.57
C SER A 12 -4.83 -1.95 -6.53
N GLY A 13 -5.93 -2.55 -6.02
CA GLY A 13 -6.02 -3.99 -5.79
C GLY A 13 -4.99 -4.54 -4.80
N LEU A 14 -4.34 -3.69 -3.99
CA LEU A 14 -3.38 -4.13 -2.98
C LEU A 14 -4.09 -4.80 -1.81
N GLN A 15 -3.47 -5.85 -1.29
CA GLN A 15 -3.97 -6.60 -0.13
C GLN A 15 -2.86 -6.77 0.92
N PRO A 16 -3.23 -6.97 2.20
CA PRO A 16 -2.26 -7.36 3.23
C PRO A 16 -1.44 -8.57 2.78
N GLY A 17 -0.11 -8.47 2.93
CA GLY A 17 0.85 -9.49 2.51
C GLY A 17 1.47 -9.26 1.12
N ASP A 18 0.90 -8.36 0.29
CA ASP A 18 1.56 -7.98 -0.97
C ASP A 18 2.88 -7.26 -0.67
N THR A 19 3.89 -7.53 -1.49
CA THR A 19 5.17 -6.83 -1.46
C THR A 19 5.18 -5.71 -2.50
N VAL A 20 5.63 -4.54 -2.08
CA VAL A 20 5.64 -3.32 -2.88
C VAL A 20 6.95 -2.57 -2.70
N VAL A 21 7.28 -1.73 -3.68
CA VAL A 21 8.37 -0.77 -3.60
C VAL A 21 7.81 0.63 -3.77
N MET A 22 8.42 1.60 -3.11
CA MET A 22 8.10 3.00 -3.33
C MET A 22 8.58 3.41 -4.72
N HIS A 23 7.67 3.93 -5.53
CA HIS A 23 7.96 4.36 -6.90
C HIS A 23 7.37 5.74 -7.16
N ASN A 24 8.07 6.56 -7.94
CA ASN A 24 7.59 7.89 -8.33
C ASN A 24 7.23 8.80 -7.13
N CYS A 25 7.96 8.70 -6.03
CA CYS A 25 7.81 9.56 -4.86
C CYS A 25 9.16 10.14 -4.42
N TYR A 26 9.13 11.25 -3.68
CA TYR A 26 10.33 11.89 -3.14
C TYR A 26 11.12 10.98 -2.18
N GLU A 27 10.44 10.02 -1.55
CA GLU A 27 11.04 9.03 -0.65
C GLU A 27 11.64 7.83 -1.39
N ALA A 28 11.27 7.58 -2.64
CA ALA A 28 11.75 6.45 -3.44
C ALA A 28 13.29 6.39 -3.51
N PRO A 29 14.03 7.47 -3.86
CA PRO A 29 15.49 7.42 -3.88
C PRO A 29 16.13 7.22 -2.50
N LYS A 30 15.42 7.53 -1.40
CA LYS A 30 15.91 7.26 -0.03
C LYS A 30 15.72 5.81 0.40
N HIS A 31 14.81 5.10 -0.28
CA HIS A 31 14.45 3.72 -0.01
C HIS A 31 14.63 2.85 -1.26
N ASP A 32 15.58 3.23 -2.12
CA ASP A 32 15.85 2.50 -3.35
C ASP A 32 16.25 1.05 -3.05
N GLY A 33 15.64 0.10 -3.76
CA GLY A 33 15.81 -1.33 -3.51
C GLY A 33 15.14 -1.87 -2.24
N ARG A 34 14.43 -1.04 -1.46
CA ARG A 34 13.70 -1.51 -0.27
C ARG A 34 12.31 -2.04 -0.63
N ILE A 35 12.08 -3.31 -0.31
CA ILE A 35 10.77 -3.95 -0.41
C ILE A 35 10.01 -3.73 0.90
N TRP A 36 8.75 -3.37 0.77
CA TRP A 36 7.81 -3.15 1.87
C TRP A 36 6.68 -4.16 1.78
N THR A 37 6.23 -4.66 2.93
CA THR A 37 5.06 -5.52 3.02
C THR A 37 3.84 -4.67 3.36
N VAL A 38 2.77 -4.80 2.58
CA VAL A 38 1.49 -4.19 2.89
C VAL A 38 0.90 -4.89 4.13
N ARG A 39 0.57 -4.13 5.17
CA ARG A 39 0.05 -4.70 6.43
C ARG A 39 -1.44 -4.51 6.64
N SER A 40 -2.11 -3.71 5.81
CA SER A 40 -3.52 -3.38 5.97
C SER A 40 -4.25 -3.36 4.63
N GLU A 41 -5.56 -3.53 4.68
CA GLU A 41 -6.43 -3.27 3.53
C GLU A 41 -6.31 -1.79 3.13
N PRO A 42 -6.37 -1.43 1.84
CA PRO A 42 -6.36 -0.03 1.42
C PRO A 42 -7.58 0.72 1.98
N TRP A 43 -7.41 2.00 2.31
CA TRP A 43 -8.53 2.85 2.71
C TRP A 43 -8.44 4.22 2.05
N ASP A 44 -9.60 4.86 1.91
CA ASP A 44 -9.66 6.23 1.42
C ASP A 44 -9.30 7.20 2.55
N LEU A 45 -8.33 8.06 2.27
CA LEU A 45 -7.95 9.18 3.11
C LEU A 45 -8.12 10.47 2.28
N CYS A 46 -9.27 11.13 2.44
CA CYS A 46 -9.60 12.37 1.74
C CYS A 46 -9.51 12.25 0.21
N GLY A 47 -10.02 11.17 -0.38
CA GLY A 47 -9.99 10.94 -1.83
C GLY A 47 -8.70 10.33 -2.36
N THR A 48 -7.73 10.04 -1.48
CA THR A 48 -6.50 9.31 -1.83
C THR A 48 -6.52 7.93 -1.21
N GLU A 49 -6.32 6.90 -2.01
CA GLU A 49 -6.23 5.53 -1.51
C GLU A 49 -4.83 5.27 -0.91
N VAL A 50 -4.79 4.91 0.37
CA VAL A 50 -3.57 4.70 1.14
C VAL A 50 -3.54 3.30 1.78
N VAL A 51 -2.33 2.80 2.05
CA VAL A 51 -2.08 1.53 2.76
C VAL A 51 -1.07 1.75 3.89
N LEU A 52 -1.07 0.85 4.88
CA LEU A 52 0.01 0.78 5.87
C LEU A 52 1.07 -0.19 5.37
N LEU A 53 2.34 0.18 5.56
CA LEU A 53 3.49 -0.68 5.26
C LEU A 53 4.14 -1.15 6.56
N GLU A 54 4.69 -2.35 6.58
CA GLU A 54 5.46 -2.85 7.72
C GLU A 54 6.75 -2.04 7.94
N GLY A 55 6.94 -1.54 9.16
CA GLY A 55 8.11 -0.72 9.51
C GLY A 55 8.08 0.71 8.96
N TYR A 56 6.99 1.15 8.33
CA TYR A 56 6.76 2.55 7.94
C TYR A 56 5.68 3.17 8.83
N SER A 57 5.90 4.40 9.27
CA SER A 57 4.96 5.14 10.11
C SER A 57 4.06 6.02 9.23
N GLY A 58 2.76 5.73 9.22
CA GLY A 58 1.76 6.49 8.48
C GLY A 58 1.17 5.72 7.29
N GLY A 59 0.08 6.26 6.75
CA GLY A 59 -0.53 5.75 5.52
C GLY A 59 0.23 6.24 4.30
N PHE A 60 0.51 5.34 3.36
CA PHE A 60 1.25 5.64 2.14
C PHE A 60 0.34 5.48 0.92
N SER A 61 0.40 6.45 0.00
CA SER A 61 -0.45 6.46 -1.20
C SER A 61 -0.16 5.28 -2.11
N THR A 62 -1.20 4.52 -2.43
CA THR A 62 -1.12 3.34 -3.31
C THR A 62 -0.69 3.68 -4.74
N GLU A 63 -1.00 4.89 -5.22
CA GLU A 63 -0.56 5.41 -6.53
C GLU A 63 0.97 5.57 -6.65
N LYS A 64 1.68 5.64 -5.51
CA LYS A 64 3.14 5.76 -5.45
C LYS A 64 3.82 4.45 -5.05
N LEU A 65 3.10 3.34 -5.15
CA LEU A 65 3.59 2.00 -4.88
C LEU A 65 3.55 1.17 -6.16
N ALA A 66 4.62 0.42 -6.40
CA ALA A 66 4.67 -0.60 -7.43
C ALA A 66 4.76 -1.98 -6.78
N ARG A 67 4.04 -2.98 -7.30
CA ARG A 67 4.18 -4.36 -6.80
C ARG A 67 5.59 -4.87 -7.09
N ALA A 68 6.26 -5.36 -6.05
CA ALA A 68 7.52 -6.07 -6.19
C ALA A 68 7.21 -7.46 -6.75
N ARG A 69 7.93 -7.85 -7.80
CA ARG A 69 7.97 -9.25 -8.24
C ARG A 69 9.27 -9.84 -7.71
N VAL A 70 9.17 -10.55 -6.60
CA VAL A 70 10.23 -11.42 -6.06
C VAL A 70 10.12 -12.82 -6.64
#